data_AF-A0A3P3ZM47-F1
#
_entry.id   AF-A0A3P3ZM47-F1
#
_cell.length_a   1.000
_cell.length_b   1.000
_cell.length_c   1.000
_cell.angle_alpha   90.00
_cell.angle_beta   90.00
_cell.angle_gamma   90.00
#
_symmetry.space_group_name_H-M   'P 1'
#
loop_
_entity.id
_entity.type
_entity.pdbx_description
1 polymer ?
#
loop_
_entity_poly.entity_id
_entity_poly.type
_entity_poly.pdbx_seq_one_letter_code
_entity_poly.pdbx_strand_id
1 'polypeptide(L)'
;MPDPRATLREMCRILKPGGRLWVATPNLDSFGHERFGHHWRGLEPPRHLVLFTQATLSQLFKEQGFTHLTVHLPELPSRWLYQSSHRIEQGKDPYDPQAGSLPLPLFLQSLLADLRVMFQTPERSEFLTISAQSPER
;
A
#
# COMPACT_ATOMS: atom_id res chain seq x y z
N MET A 1 8.00 -5.97 8.83
CA MET A 1 7.30 -6.81 9.83
C MET A 1 7.39 -8.27 9.38
N PRO A 2 7.99 -9.18 10.16
CA PRO A 2 8.26 -10.55 9.72
C PRO A 2 7.04 -11.48 9.80
N ASP A 3 6.15 -11.31 10.78
CA ASP A 3 4.93 -12.12 10.92
C ASP A 3 3.69 -11.22 11.13
N PRO A 4 3.05 -10.80 10.03
CA PRO A 4 1.83 -10.00 10.08
C PRO A 4 0.66 -10.71 10.76
N ARG A 5 0.59 -12.05 10.66
CA ARG A 5 -0.50 -12.84 11.22
C ARG A 5 -0.44 -12.85 12.74
N ALA A 6 0.73 -13.17 13.30
CA ALA A 6 0.94 -13.12 14.74
C ALA A 6 0.72 -11.70 15.29
N THR A 7 1.18 -10.68 14.56
CA THR A 7 1.03 -9.28 14.95
C THR A 7 -0.44 -8.88 14.99
N LEU A 8 -1.22 -9.17 13.94
CA LEU A 8 -2.65 -8.84 13.91
C LEU A 8 -3.45 -9.62 14.96
N ARG A 9 -3.10 -10.89 15.22
CA ARG A 9 -3.71 -11.67 16.30
C ARG A 9 -3.49 -11.02 17.65
N GLU A 10 -2.27 -10.60 17.93
CA GLU A 10 -1.93 -9.94 19.19
C GLU A 10 -2.63 -8.59 19.31
N MET A 11 -2.68 -7.80 18.23
CA MET A 11 -3.43 -6.55 18.20
C MET A 11 -4.92 -6.78 18.50
N CYS A 12 -5.54 -7.80 17.90
CA CYS A 12 -6.93 -8.16 18.17
C CYS A 12 -7.15 -8.50 19.65
N ARG A 13 -6.22 -9.25 20.26
CA ARG A 13 -6.27 -9.67 21.68
C ARG A 13 -6.15 -8.51 22.66
N ILE A 14 -5.28 -7.52 22.38
CA ILE A 14 -4.97 -6.42 23.31
C ILE A 14 -5.90 -5.21 23.16
N LEU A 15 -6.59 -5.08 22.04
CA LEU A 15 -7.57 -4.02 21.85
C LEU A 15 -8.75 -4.23 22.80
N LYS A 16 -9.25 -3.12 23.36
CA LYS A 16 -10.52 -3.13 24.11
C LYS A 16 -11.64 -3.69 23.21
N PRO A 17 -12.72 -4.26 23.77
CA PRO A 17 -13.88 -4.65 22.97
C PRO A 17 -14.39 -3.49 22.10
N GLY A 18 -14.61 -3.73 20.81
CA GLY A 18 -14.97 -2.70 19.83
C GLY A 18 -13.87 -1.68 19.49
N GLY A 19 -12.64 -1.90 19.96
CA GLY A 19 -11.48 -1.06 19.66
C GLY A 19 -11.09 -1.13 18.19
N ARG A 20 -10.58 -0.02 17.63
CA ARG A 20 -10.27 0.08 16.19
C ARG A 20 -8.78 0.00 15.91
N LEU A 21 -8.42 -0.80 14.93
CA LEU A 21 -7.09 -0.85 14.31
C LEU A 21 -7.12 -0.18 12.95
N TRP A 22 -6.10 0.62 12.63
CA TRP A 22 -5.85 1.17 11.29
C TRP A 22 -4.50 0.68 10.80
N VAL A 23 -4.46 0.17 9.56
CA VAL A 23 -3.23 -0.30 8.91
C VAL A 23 -3.12 0.32 7.53
N ALA A 24 -1.96 0.89 7.24
CA ALA A 24 -1.55 1.34 5.92
C ALA A 24 -0.32 0.54 5.45
N THR A 25 -0.33 0.04 4.22
CA THR A 25 0.76 -0.76 3.64
C THR A 25 0.84 -0.54 2.13
N PRO A 26 2.01 -0.69 1.48
CA PRO A 26 2.08 -0.75 0.02
C PRO A 26 1.18 -1.85 -0.54
N ASN A 27 0.64 -1.61 -1.74
CA ASN A 27 -0.25 -2.51 -2.44
C ASN A 27 0.47 -3.26 -3.58
N LEU A 28 0.49 -4.59 -3.53
CA LEU A 28 1.09 -5.42 -4.58
C LEU A 28 0.29 -5.43 -5.89
N ASP A 29 -1.00 -5.05 -5.87
CA ASP A 29 -1.85 -4.93 -7.08
C ASP A 29 -1.85 -3.52 -7.68
N SER A 30 -0.98 -2.63 -7.19
CA SER A 30 -0.90 -1.24 -7.62
C SER A 30 -0.48 -1.07 -9.08
N PHE A 31 -0.90 0.05 -9.69
CA PHE A 31 -0.42 0.43 -11.02
C PHE A 31 1.10 0.65 -11.06
N GLY A 32 1.69 1.21 -10.00
CA GLY A 32 3.13 1.38 -9.86
C GLY A 32 3.88 0.06 -9.80
N HIS A 33 3.39 -0.91 -9.02
CA HIS A 33 3.99 -2.24 -9.01
C HIS A 33 3.89 -2.93 -10.38
N GLU A 34 2.73 -2.87 -11.03
CA GLU A 34 2.56 -3.38 -12.40
C GLU A 34 3.57 -2.74 -13.37
N ARG A 35 3.80 -1.42 -13.26
CA ARG A 35 4.69 -0.68 -14.17
C ARG A 35 6.18 -0.94 -13.92
N PHE A 36 6.61 -0.95 -12.66
CA PHE A 36 8.03 -0.95 -12.30
C PHE A 36 8.53 -2.31 -11.80
N GLY A 37 7.64 -3.24 -11.45
CA GLY A 37 8.00 -4.57 -10.97
C GLY A 37 9.01 -4.51 -9.83
N HIS A 38 10.17 -5.15 -10.02
CA HIS A 38 11.25 -5.19 -9.04
C HIS A 38 11.90 -3.82 -8.74
N HIS A 39 11.71 -2.82 -9.60
CA HIS A 39 12.16 -1.45 -9.37
C HIS A 39 11.11 -0.59 -8.65
N TRP A 40 9.93 -1.14 -8.34
CA TRP A 40 8.90 -0.38 -7.66
C TRP A 40 9.36 0.02 -6.26
N ARG A 41 9.38 1.33 -6.01
CA ARG A 41 9.80 1.93 -4.75
C ARG A 41 9.02 1.40 -3.54
N GLY A 42 7.78 0.96 -3.75
CA GLY A 42 6.93 0.37 -2.70
C GLY A 42 7.44 -0.96 -2.15
N LEU A 43 8.29 -1.69 -2.87
CA LEU A 43 8.92 -2.92 -2.35
C LEU A 43 9.85 -2.62 -1.17
N GLU A 44 10.63 -1.54 -1.28
CA GLU A 44 11.56 -1.05 -0.25
C GLU A 44 12.30 -2.16 0.52
N PRO A 45 13.01 -3.08 -0.17
CA PRO A 45 13.74 -4.15 0.51
C PRO A 45 14.86 -3.56 1.39
N PRO A 46 15.13 -4.14 2.58
CA PRO A 46 14.53 -5.34 3.17
C PRO A 46 13.32 -5.05 4.10
N ARG A 47 12.74 -3.85 4.06
CA ARG A 47 11.75 -3.41 5.06
C ARG A 47 10.39 -4.09 4.92
N HIS A 48 9.87 -4.20 3.68
CA HIS A 48 8.59 -4.87 3.41
C HIS A 48 8.80 -6.35 3.06
N LEU A 49 8.98 -7.15 4.11
CA LEU A 49 9.17 -8.61 3.99
C LEU A 49 7.92 -9.36 3.53
N VAL A 50 6.74 -8.82 3.81
CA VAL A 50 5.45 -9.35 3.38
C VAL A 50 4.65 -8.20 2.78
N LEU A 51 4.16 -8.42 1.56
CA LEU A 51 3.34 -7.47 0.81
C LEU A 51 1.95 -8.08 0.59
N PHE A 52 0.96 -7.21 0.49
CA PHE A 52 -0.44 -7.61 0.40
C PHE A 52 -1.11 -6.99 -0.81
N THR A 53 -2.14 -7.67 -1.24
CA THR A 53 -3.25 -7.11 -2.02
C THR A 53 -4.39 -6.74 -1.07
N GLN A 54 -5.34 -5.92 -1.52
CA GLN A 54 -6.51 -5.59 -0.69
C GLN A 54 -7.25 -6.85 -0.21
N ALA A 55 -7.39 -7.84 -1.09
CA ALA A 55 -8.07 -9.09 -0.80
C ALA A 55 -7.35 -9.89 0.29
N THR A 56 -6.04 -10.08 0.16
CA THR A 56 -5.24 -10.88 1.10
C THR A 56 -5.11 -10.21 2.47
N LEU A 57 -4.98 -8.88 2.51
CA LEU A 57 -5.00 -8.14 3.78
C LEU A 57 -6.37 -8.24 4.46
N SER A 58 -7.45 -8.01 3.72
CA SER A 58 -8.81 -8.12 4.25
C SER A 58 -9.11 -9.52 4.79
N GLN A 59 -8.66 -10.56 4.09
CA GLN A 59 -8.79 -11.93 4.54
C GLN A 59 -8.02 -12.16 5.84
N LEU A 60 -6.78 -11.69 5.94
CA LEU A 60 -5.96 -11.84 7.13
C LEU A 60 -6.61 -11.22 8.37
N PHE A 61 -7.20 -10.02 8.24
CA PHE A 61 -7.97 -9.37 9.31
C PHE A 61 -9.14 -10.25 9.78
N LYS A 62 -9.95 -10.76 8.84
CA LYS A 62 -11.09 -11.65 9.16
C LYS A 62 -10.64 -12.93 9.87
N GLU A 63 -9.55 -13.54 9.39
CA GLU A 63 -8.98 -14.75 10.01
C GLU A 63 -8.45 -14.52 11.43
N GLN A 64 -8.10 -13.28 11.81
CA GLN A 64 -7.66 -12.94 13.17
C GLN A 64 -8.81 -12.45 14.06
N GLY A 65 -10.06 -12.51 13.59
CA GLY A 65 -11.25 -12.20 14.39
C GLY A 65 -11.68 -10.73 14.35
N PHE A 66 -11.08 -9.89 13.51
CA PHE A 66 -11.55 -8.52 13.35
C PHE A 66 -12.89 -8.46 12.62
N THR A 67 -13.74 -7.50 13.01
CA THR A 67 -15.06 -7.22 12.45
C THR A 67 -15.09 -5.80 11.85
N HIS A 68 -16.20 -5.42 11.20
CA HIS A 68 -16.42 -4.08 10.64
C HIS A 68 -15.26 -3.54 9.78
N LEU A 69 -14.73 -4.37 8.87
CA LEU A 69 -13.66 -3.95 7.97
C LEU A 69 -14.14 -2.82 7.06
N THR A 70 -13.34 -1.76 6.98
CA THR A 70 -13.55 -0.62 6.09
C THR A 70 -12.26 -0.39 5.31
N VAL A 71 -12.37 -0.39 3.99
CA VAL A 71 -11.29 0.06 3.10
C VAL A 71 -11.44 1.56 2.94
N HIS A 72 -10.38 2.30 3.24
CA HIS A 72 -10.38 3.75 3.18
C HIS A 72 -9.99 4.23 1.79
N LEU A 73 -10.40 5.48 1.50
CA LEU A 73 -10.04 6.11 0.25
C LEU A 73 -8.52 6.15 0.08
N PRO A 74 -8.04 5.86 -1.13
CA PRO A 74 -6.62 5.77 -1.40
C PRO A 74 -5.95 7.14 -1.36
N GLU A 75 -4.73 7.17 -0.85
CA GLU A 75 -3.82 8.27 -1.11
C GLU A 75 -3.49 8.31 -2.61
N LEU A 76 -3.13 9.49 -3.14
CA LEU A 76 -2.72 9.67 -4.54
C LEU A 76 -1.22 10.02 -4.67
N PRO A 77 -0.29 9.15 -4.23
CA PRO A 77 1.14 9.42 -4.26
C PRO A 77 1.80 8.97 -5.57
N SER A 78 1.03 8.60 -6.61
CA SER A 78 1.56 7.94 -7.81
C SER A 78 2.68 8.74 -8.45
N ARG A 79 2.58 10.08 -8.49
CA ARG A 79 3.65 10.92 -9.04
C ARG A 79 5.01 10.71 -8.35
N TRP A 80 5.03 10.73 -7.02
CA TRP A 80 6.27 10.56 -6.25
C TRP A 80 6.79 9.11 -6.32
N LEU A 81 5.88 8.13 -6.28
CA LEU A 81 6.26 6.73 -6.40
C LEU A 81 6.80 6.39 -7.79
N TYR A 82 6.22 6.96 -8.85
CA TYR A 82 6.72 6.77 -10.21
C TYR A 82 8.10 7.40 -10.39
N GLN A 83 8.33 8.59 -9.83
CA GLN A 83 9.65 9.23 -9.86
C GLN A 83 10.69 8.40 -9.12
N SER A 84 10.38 7.98 -7.90
CA SER A 84 11.28 7.18 -7.08
C SER A 84 11.58 5.82 -7.75
N SER A 85 10.55 5.15 -8.28
CA SER A 85 10.70 3.85 -8.95
C SER A 85 11.50 3.94 -10.25
N HIS A 86 11.27 4.99 -11.04
CA HIS A 86 12.04 5.23 -12.26
C HIS A 86 13.52 5.52 -11.96
N ARG A 87 13.82 6.15 -10.83
CA ARG A 87 15.21 6.36 -10.42
C ARG A 87 15.87 5.04 -10.01
N ILE A 88 15.17 4.18 -9.28
CA ILE A 88 15.64 2.82 -8.97
C ILE A 88 15.89 2.02 -10.25
N GLU A 89 14.97 2.09 -11.23
CA GLU A 89 15.12 1.46 -12.56
C GLU A 89 16.39 1.93 -13.30
N GLN A 90 16.84 3.16 -13.04
CA GLN A 90 18.09 3.71 -13.59
C GLN A 90 19.32 3.45 -12.72
N GLY A 91 19.19 2.73 -11.60
CA GLY A 91 20.28 2.55 -10.63
C GLY A 91 20.68 3.84 -9.88
N LYS A 92 19.78 4.83 -9.81
CA LYS A 92 20.01 6.12 -9.14
C LYS A 92 19.32 6.14 -7.78
N ASP A 93 19.82 7.00 -6.89
CA ASP A 93 19.22 7.22 -5.56
C ASP A 93 17.79 7.78 -5.67
N PRO A 94 16.74 7.08 -5.21
CA PRO A 94 15.36 7.54 -5.28
C PRO A 94 15.04 8.76 -4.39
N TYR A 95 15.90 9.13 -3.44
CA TYR A 95 15.68 10.23 -2.49
C TYR A 95 16.48 11.49 -2.80
N ASP A 96 17.19 11.51 -3.93
CA ASP A 96 17.99 12.64 -4.37
C ASP A 96 17.13 13.92 -4.51
N PRO A 97 17.37 14.95 -3.69
CA PRO A 97 16.57 16.18 -3.73
C PRO A 97 16.84 17.01 -4.99
N GLN A 98 17.92 16.75 -5.72
CA GLN A 98 18.27 17.40 -6.99
C GLN A 98 17.77 16.63 -8.20
N ALA A 99 17.00 15.56 -7.99
CA ALA A 99 16.42 14.77 -9.06
C ALA A 99 15.59 15.65 -10.01
N GLY A 100 15.88 15.54 -11.31
CA GLY A 100 15.04 16.12 -12.35
C GLY A 100 13.59 15.61 -12.29
N SER A 101 12.70 16.32 -12.96
CA SER A 101 11.29 15.97 -13.04
C SER A 101 11.07 14.61 -13.73
N LEU A 102 9.95 13.99 -13.40
CA LEU A 102 9.49 12.76 -14.04
C LEU A 102 9.35 12.99 -15.56
N PRO A 103 9.89 12.12 -16.44
CA PRO A 103 9.70 12.23 -17.87
C PRO A 103 8.23 12.34 -18.24
N LEU A 104 7.89 13.16 -19.24
CA LEU A 104 6.50 13.46 -19.60
C LEU A 104 5.61 12.21 -19.78
N PRO A 105 6.06 11.12 -20.44
CA PRO A 105 5.23 9.91 -20.55
C PRO A 105 4.91 9.29 -19.19
N LEU A 106 5.88 9.23 -18.27
CA LEU A 106 5.69 8.68 -16.93
C LEU A 106 4.83 9.60 -16.05
N PHE A 107 4.95 10.92 -16.24
CA PHE A 107 4.09 11.88 -15.58
C PHE A 107 2.63 11.70 -15.98
N LEU A 108 2.35 11.60 -17.28
CA LEU A 108 0.99 11.32 -17.77
C LEU A 108 0.48 9.97 -17.26
N GLN A 109 1.33 8.93 -17.24
CA GLN A 109 0.95 7.64 -16.66
C GLN A 109 0.61 7.75 -15.16
N SER A 110 1.38 8.51 -14.37
CA SER A 110 1.08 8.69 -12.95
C SER A 110 -0.25 9.42 -12.71
N LEU A 111 -0.57 10.43 -13.54
CA LEU A 111 -1.85 11.13 -13.47
C LEU A 111 -3.01 10.21 -13.85
N LEU A 112 -2.86 9.42 -14.91
CA LEU A 112 -3.87 8.46 -15.32
C LEU A 112 -4.08 7.37 -14.26
N ALA A 113 -3.02 6.91 -13.59
CA ALA A 113 -3.13 5.98 -12.47
C ALA A 113 -3.96 6.58 -11.33
N ASP A 114 -3.65 7.80 -10.88
CA ASP A 114 -4.41 8.49 -9.83
C ASP A 114 -5.89 8.72 -10.23
N LEU A 115 -6.14 9.12 -11.48
CA LEU A 115 -7.52 9.29 -11.98
C LEU A 115 -8.29 7.97 -12.02
N ARG A 116 -7.66 6.87 -12.47
CA ARG A 116 -8.28 5.55 -12.46
C ARG A 116 -8.56 5.07 -11.04
N VAL A 117 -7.63 5.27 -10.12
CA VAL A 117 -7.81 4.96 -8.69
C VAL A 117 -8.98 5.74 -8.11
N MET A 118 -9.12 7.02 -8.45
CA MET A 118 -10.19 7.88 -7.94
C MET A 118 -11.58 7.50 -8.47
N PHE A 119 -11.68 7.13 -9.76
CA PHE A 119 -12.99 7.01 -10.43
C PHE A 119 -13.38 5.59 -10.86
N GLN A 120 -12.46 4.64 -10.88
CA GLN A 120 -12.69 3.33 -11.51
C GLN A 120 -12.23 2.15 -10.66
N THR A 121 -10.99 2.17 -10.19
CA THR A 121 -10.32 1.00 -9.57
C THR A 121 -9.54 1.42 -8.31
N PRO A 122 -10.20 1.81 -7.21
CA PRO A 122 -9.54 2.24 -5.98
C PRO A 122 -8.64 1.17 -5.34
N GLU A 123 -8.95 -0.10 -5.58
CA GLU A 123 -8.17 -1.28 -5.14
C GLU A 123 -6.78 -1.37 -5.80
N ARG A 124 -6.53 -0.59 -6.85
CA ARG A 124 -5.25 -0.51 -7.56
C ARG A 124 -4.37 0.68 -7.17
N SER A 125 -4.74 1.35 -6.08
CA SER A 125 -3.93 2.41 -5.46
C SER A 125 -2.56 1.92 -5.02
N GLU A 126 -1.60 2.84 -4.89
CA GLU A 126 -0.24 2.51 -4.46
C GLU A 126 -0.18 1.97 -3.01
N PHE A 127 -1.13 2.38 -2.17
CA PHE A 127 -1.22 1.99 -0.77
C PHE A 127 -2.62 1.52 -0.41
N LEU A 128 -2.69 0.49 0.42
CA LEU A 128 -3.91 0.00 1.04
C LEU A 128 -4.04 0.61 2.42
N THR A 129 -5.18 1.22 2.71
CA THR A 129 -5.54 1.66 4.07
C THR A 129 -6.81 0.95 4.50
N ILE A 130 -6.71 0.09 5.51
CA ILE A 130 -7.85 -0.66 6.06
C ILE A 130 -7.96 -0.34 7.55
N SER A 131 -9.20 -0.12 8.01
CA SER A 131 -9.51 -0.19 9.43
C SER A 131 -10.44 -1.35 9.75
N ALA A 132 -10.30 -1.93 10.93
CA ALA A 132 -11.21 -2.94 11.43
C ALA A 132 -11.38 -2.81 12.96
N GLN A 133 -12.38 -3.47 13.52
CA GLN A 133 -12.69 -3.44 14.94
C GLN A 133 -12.42 -4.79 15.58
N SER A 134 -11.95 -4.81 16.83
CA SER A 134 -11.95 -6.02 17.63
C SER A 134 -13.40 -6.46 17.95
N PRO A 135 -13.63 -7.74 18.27
CA PRO A 135 -14.94 -8.22 18.70
C PRO A 135 -15.48 -7.42 19.90
N GLU A 136 -16.81 -7.34 20.03
CA GLU A 136 -17.46 -6.71 21.18
C GLU A 136 -17.50 -7.61 22.43
N ARG A 137 -17.07 -8.87 22.33
CA ARG A 137 -17.10 -9.86 23.41
C ARG A 137 -15.84 -10.72 23.41
#